data_AF-A0A9E2LWD4-F1
#
_entry.id   AF-A0A9E2LWD4-F1
#
_cell.length_a   1.000
_cell.length_b   1.000
_cell.length_c   1.000
_cell.angle_alpha   90.00
_cell.angle_beta   90.00
_cell.angle_gamma   90.00
#
_symmetry.space_group_name_H-M   'P 1'
#
loop_
_entity.id
_entity.type
_entity.pdbx_description
1 polymer ?
#
loop_
_entity_poly.entity_id
_entity_poly.type
_entity_poly.pdbx_seq_one_letter_code
_entity_poly.pdbx_strand_id
1 'polypeptide(L)'
;MSEPRDPAPPTSAPARLPRPTVHLGPLLKLTPLPVPISELPDDDDLSEERTKVTKIKGANLKAPEVTNPDGFLLILYPPSAGLGQRIAIPVNTSVVIGRHPDCNFQINDDSVSRRHAEVANDGNGNFTVKDLGSTNGTHVNDAPIRRLRSLANGDRLRIGTVLLKFLTGNDIEAAYHDDVYKLTISDALTETYNKRYLLDFLDREIEKARRAQRTMCFVMIDIDKFKSLNDTYGHLVGDLVLREVARRIASTVRKGEVFARYGGEEFAVVLPETPMTGAVEFAERARAVVCASPFEAEGNRMPVTISLGVMEYSTPFLDLKPEDLISRADAKLYEAKDSGRNCVKY
;
A
#
# COMPACT_ATOMS: atom_id res chain seq x y z
N MET A 1 -68.71 -16.78 38.23
CA MET A 1 -68.76 -15.97 36.99
C MET A 1 -67.38 -15.41 36.79
N SER A 2 -66.63 -16.04 35.88
CA SER A 2 -65.23 -15.75 35.58
C SER A 2 -65.17 -15.33 34.12
N GLU A 3 -64.94 -14.03 33.88
CA GLU A 3 -64.82 -13.46 32.54
C GLU A 3 -63.50 -13.89 31.87
N PRO A 4 -63.48 -14.15 30.55
CA PRO A 4 -62.28 -14.52 29.82
C PRO A 4 -61.45 -13.28 29.43
N ARG A 5 -60.11 -13.41 29.48
CA ARG A 5 -59.17 -12.40 28.98
C ARG A 5 -59.00 -12.52 27.47
N ASP A 6 -59.14 -11.41 26.77
CA ASP A 6 -58.87 -11.27 25.33
C ASP A 6 -57.37 -11.50 24.97
N PRO A 7 -57.07 -12.06 23.78
CA PRO A 7 -55.71 -12.25 23.31
C PRO A 7 -55.10 -10.97 22.70
N ALA A 8 -53.81 -10.77 22.93
CA ALA A 8 -53.03 -9.65 22.40
C ALA A 8 -52.90 -9.66 20.85
N PRO A 9 -52.77 -8.49 20.20
CA PRO A 9 -52.72 -8.39 18.73
C PRO A 9 -51.34 -8.78 18.16
N PRO A 10 -51.26 -9.16 16.87
CA PRO A 10 -50.04 -9.66 16.25
C PRO A 10 -49.02 -8.56 15.93
N THR A 11 -47.75 -8.87 16.15
CA THR A 11 -46.57 -8.04 15.86
C THR A 11 -46.37 -7.82 14.36
N SER A 12 -46.26 -6.55 13.95
CA SER A 12 -45.98 -6.11 12.57
C SER A 12 -44.55 -6.42 12.13
N ALA A 13 -44.38 -7.03 10.96
CA ALA A 13 -43.08 -7.26 10.31
C ALA A 13 -42.41 -5.94 9.87
N PRO A 14 -41.07 -5.83 9.85
CA PRO A 14 -40.38 -4.60 9.50
C PRO A 14 -40.39 -4.32 7.99
N ALA A 15 -40.65 -3.07 7.63
CA ALA A 15 -40.69 -2.57 6.26
C ALA A 15 -39.31 -2.65 5.56
N ARG A 16 -39.28 -3.17 4.33
CA ARG A 16 -38.11 -3.16 3.44
C ARG A 16 -37.84 -1.73 2.94
N LEU A 17 -36.66 -1.19 3.24
CA LEU A 17 -36.18 0.06 2.63
C LEU A 17 -35.82 -0.16 1.14
N PRO A 18 -36.06 0.83 0.25
CA PRO A 18 -35.75 0.73 -1.17
C PRO A 18 -34.24 0.84 -1.44
N ARG A 19 -33.77 0.13 -2.47
CA ARG A 19 -32.36 0.14 -2.92
C ARG A 19 -32.02 1.48 -3.60
N PRO A 20 -30.91 2.17 -3.23
CA PRO A 20 -30.48 3.37 -3.93
C PRO A 20 -29.74 3.04 -5.22
N THR A 21 -30.12 3.74 -6.30
CA THR A 21 -29.44 3.76 -7.60
C THR A 21 -28.22 4.68 -7.50
N VAL A 22 -27.01 4.18 -7.79
CA VAL A 22 -25.77 4.96 -7.71
C VAL A 22 -25.47 5.61 -9.06
N HIS A 23 -25.34 6.93 -9.07
CA HIS A 23 -24.66 7.69 -10.13
C HIS A 23 -23.18 7.86 -9.75
N LEU A 24 -22.27 7.34 -10.58
CA LEU A 24 -20.82 7.53 -10.43
C LEU A 24 -20.41 8.89 -11.01
N GLY A 25 -19.91 9.79 -10.16
CA GLY A 25 -19.16 10.97 -10.57
C GLY A 25 -17.74 10.59 -11.05
N PRO A 26 -17.03 11.48 -11.76
CA PRO A 26 -15.79 11.16 -12.44
C PRO A 26 -14.64 10.86 -11.46
N LEU A 27 -13.93 9.75 -11.70
CA LEU A 27 -12.72 9.31 -11.00
C LEU A 27 -11.66 10.42 -10.94
N LEU A 28 -11.21 10.76 -9.73
CA LEU A 28 -10.02 11.57 -9.50
C LEU A 28 -8.78 10.83 -10.00
N LYS A 29 -8.02 11.47 -10.90
CA LYS A 29 -6.74 10.98 -11.41
C LYS A 29 -5.69 11.07 -10.31
N LEU A 30 -5.12 9.92 -9.92
CA LEU A 30 -3.99 9.81 -9.01
C LEU A 30 -2.72 10.31 -9.70
N THR A 31 -2.06 11.32 -9.15
CA THR A 31 -0.69 11.70 -9.51
C THR A 31 0.29 10.97 -8.60
N PRO A 32 1.32 10.30 -9.14
CA PRO A 32 2.32 9.61 -8.32
C PRO A 32 3.14 10.60 -7.48
N LEU A 33 3.49 10.19 -6.26
CA LEU A 33 4.39 10.94 -5.37
C LEU A 33 5.79 11.05 -6.01
N PRO A 34 6.48 12.20 -5.88
CA PRO A 34 7.81 12.37 -6.45
C PRO A 34 8.81 11.49 -5.70
N VAL A 35 9.33 10.47 -6.39
CA VAL A 35 10.48 9.69 -5.95
C VAL A 35 11.73 10.58 -6.15
N PRO A 36 12.52 10.89 -5.10
CA PRO A 36 13.80 11.55 -5.31
C PRO A 36 14.78 10.53 -5.91
N ILE A 37 15.14 10.73 -7.17
CA ILE A 37 16.34 10.14 -7.76
C ILE A 37 17.50 11.04 -7.32
N SER A 38 18.44 10.50 -6.55
CA SER A 38 19.81 11.02 -6.51
C SER A 38 20.79 9.89 -6.19
N GLU A 39 21.57 9.55 -7.23
CA GLU A 39 23.00 9.21 -7.19
C GLU A 39 23.44 8.18 -6.13
N LEU A 40 23.70 6.96 -6.60
CA LEU A 40 24.63 6.05 -5.96
C LEU A 40 26.05 6.34 -6.48
N PRO A 41 27.09 6.16 -5.64
CA PRO A 41 28.48 6.46 -5.99
C PRO A 41 29.01 5.55 -7.10
N ASP A 42 29.88 6.12 -7.94
CA ASP A 42 30.60 5.43 -9.01
C ASP A 42 31.42 4.26 -8.45
N ASP A 43 31.02 3.03 -8.78
CA ASP A 43 31.92 1.88 -8.77
C ASP A 43 32.71 1.90 -10.10
N ASP A 44 33.82 2.63 -10.07
CA ASP A 44 34.97 2.39 -10.94
C ASP A 44 35.50 0.99 -10.63
N ASP A 45 35.29 0.06 -11.56
CA ASP A 45 36.29 -0.86 -12.11
C ASP A 45 35.54 -2.09 -12.63
N LEU A 46 35.54 -2.31 -13.95
CA LEU A 46 35.59 -3.62 -14.61
C LEU A 46 35.58 -3.44 -16.13
N SER A 47 36.80 -3.44 -16.67
CA SER A 47 37.24 -4.08 -17.92
C SER A 47 36.64 -3.64 -19.26
N GLU A 48 37.54 -3.10 -20.08
CA GLU A 48 37.45 -2.89 -21.52
C GLU A 48 37.14 -4.17 -22.31
N GLU A 49 36.08 -4.18 -23.12
CA GLU A 49 36.06 -4.92 -24.39
C GLU A 49 35.43 -4.08 -25.51
N ARG A 50 36.29 -3.64 -26.44
CA ARG A 50 35.91 -2.87 -27.63
C ARG A 50 35.22 -3.77 -28.66
N THR A 51 33.94 -3.56 -28.92
CA THR A 51 33.25 -4.19 -30.06
C THR A 51 33.51 -3.40 -31.35
N LYS A 52 34.23 -4.01 -32.31
CA LYS A 52 34.42 -3.48 -33.68
C LYS A 52 33.12 -3.60 -34.48
N VAL A 53 32.61 -2.47 -34.96
CA VAL A 53 31.46 -2.43 -35.88
C VAL A 53 31.93 -2.70 -37.31
N THR A 54 31.52 -3.82 -37.90
CA THR A 54 31.65 -4.10 -39.34
C THR A 54 30.33 -3.76 -40.02
N LYS A 55 30.29 -2.72 -40.86
CA LYS A 55 29.12 -2.37 -41.67
C LYS A 55 28.89 -3.41 -42.77
N ILE A 56 27.75 -4.10 -42.74
CA ILE A 56 27.23 -4.89 -43.88
C ILE A 56 26.01 -4.15 -44.46
N LYS A 57 26.08 -3.85 -45.76
CA LYS A 57 24.98 -3.28 -46.55
C LYS A 57 24.06 -4.39 -47.05
N GLY A 58 22.75 -4.19 -46.89
CA GLY A 58 21.72 -4.66 -47.81
C GLY A 58 21.29 -6.13 -47.68
N ALA A 59 20.32 -6.39 -46.80
CA ALA A 59 19.37 -7.48 -46.98
C ALA A 59 18.01 -7.05 -46.45
N ASN A 60 17.00 -7.18 -47.30
CA ASN A 60 15.61 -6.82 -47.03
C ASN A 60 15.06 -7.76 -45.93
N LEU A 61 14.98 -7.26 -44.70
CA LEU A 61 14.36 -7.98 -43.58
C LEU A 61 12.97 -7.38 -43.37
N LYS A 62 11.93 -8.15 -43.72
CA LYS A 62 10.63 -7.99 -43.06
C LYS A 62 10.91 -7.96 -41.56
N ALA A 63 10.42 -6.94 -40.87
CA ALA A 63 10.43 -6.93 -39.41
C ALA A 63 9.83 -8.25 -38.93
N PRO A 64 10.53 -9.05 -38.11
CA PRO A 64 9.88 -10.13 -37.39
C PRO A 64 8.78 -9.50 -36.54
N GLU A 65 7.54 -9.98 -36.68
CA GLU A 65 6.44 -9.64 -35.78
C GLU A 65 6.90 -9.88 -34.33
N VAL A 66 6.70 -8.88 -33.49
CA VAL A 66 7.11 -8.88 -32.08
C VAL A 66 6.25 -9.90 -31.32
N THR A 67 6.66 -11.16 -31.29
CA THR A 67 6.11 -12.14 -30.35
C THR A 67 6.81 -11.91 -29.02
N ASN A 68 6.17 -11.17 -28.12
CA ASN A 68 6.47 -11.32 -26.70
C ASN A 68 5.23 -11.90 -26.00
N PRO A 69 5.10 -13.24 -25.97
CA PRO A 69 3.89 -13.92 -25.51
C PRO A 69 3.75 -13.99 -23.99
N ASP A 70 4.78 -13.55 -23.26
CA ASP A 70 4.92 -13.83 -21.84
C ASP A 70 4.43 -12.64 -21.00
N GLY A 71 3.50 -12.94 -20.10
CA GLY A 71 3.05 -12.02 -19.07
C GLY A 71 3.10 -12.72 -17.71
N PHE A 72 3.33 -11.95 -16.65
CA PHE A 72 3.23 -12.47 -15.30
C PHE A 72 2.58 -11.48 -14.34
N LEU A 73 2.13 -12.01 -13.21
CA LEU A 73 1.72 -11.20 -12.06
C LEU A 73 2.84 -11.22 -11.02
N LEU A 74 3.23 -10.04 -10.56
CA LEU A 74 4.16 -9.85 -9.46
C LEU A 74 3.36 -9.62 -8.17
N ILE A 75 3.60 -10.41 -7.14
CA ILE A 75 2.96 -10.17 -5.84
C ILE A 75 3.61 -8.97 -5.15
N LEU A 76 2.80 -7.94 -4.91
CA LEU A 76 3.24 -6.73 -4.22
C LEU A 76 2.88 -6.76 -2.73
N TYR A 77 1.73 -7.29 -2.34
CA TYR A 77 1.27 -7.29 -0.95
C TYR A 77 0.23 -8.40 -0.73
N PRO A 78 0.06 -8.98 0.47
CA PRO A 78 0.92 -8.85 1.66
C PRO A 78 2.19 -9.69 1.57
N PRO A 79 3.22 -9.41 2.40
CA PRO A 79 4.44 -10.20 2.39
C PRO A 79 4.24 -11.71 2.62
N SER A 80 3.24 -12.06 3.42
CA SER A 80 2.83 -13.44 3.70
C SER A 80 2.34 -14.20 2.47
N ALA A 81 1.94 -13.49 1.41
CA ALA A 81 1.49 -14.09 0.15
C ALA A 81 2.64 -14.40 -0.83
N GLY A 82 3.91 -14.18 -0.44
CA GLY A 82 5.07 -14.41 -1.30
C GLY A 82 5.51 -13.15 -2.05
N LEU A 83 5.88 -12.10 -1.31
CA LEU A 83 6.36 -10.83 -1.88
C LEU A 83 7.42 -11.04 -2.97
N GLY A 84 7.22 -10.41 -4.14
CA GLY A 84 8.15 -10.50 -5.26
C GLY A 84 8.08 -11.82 -6.05
N GLN A 85 7.25 -12.78 -5.64
CA GLN A 85 7.02 -14.00 -6.41
C GLN A 85 6.31 -13.67 -7.73
N ARG A 86 6.78 -14.29 -8.82
CA ARG A 86 6.17 -14.20 -10.16
C ARG A 86 5.17 -15.33 -10.36
N ILE A 87 4.00 -15.00 -10.90
CA ILE A 87 3.00 -15.96 -11.38
C ILE A 87 2.97 -15.86 -12.90
N ALA A 88 3.60 -16.82 -13.58
CA ALA A 88 3.63 -16.87 -15.04
C ALA A 88 2.22 -17.11 -15.61
N ILE A 89 1.90 -16.45 -16.73
CA ILE A 89 0.67 -16.65 -17.49
C ILE A 89 1.07 -17.09 -18.92
N PRO A 90 1.33 -18.39 -19.12
CA PRO A 90 1.78 -18.91 -20.41
C PRO A 90 0.79 -18.63 -21.55
N VAL A 91 1.29 -18.61 -22.77
CA VAL A 91 0.53 -18.45 -24.02
C VAL A 91 -0.60 -19.46 -24.12
N ASN A 92 -1.79 -19.02 -24.54
CA ASN A 92 -2.96 -19.88 -24.72
C ASN A 92 -3.37 -20.63 -23.43
N THR A 93 -3.14 -20.03 -22.26
CA THR A 93 -3.53 -20.61 -20.97
C THR A 93 -4.35 -19.65 -20.12
N SER A 94 -4.99 -20.21 -19.10
CA SER A 94 -5.66 -19.48 -18.03
C SER A 94 -5.13 -19.92 -16.68
N VAL A 95 -4.79 -18.97 -15.83
CA VAL A 95 -4.33 -19.18 -14.46
C VAL A 95 -5.47 -18.79 -13.52
N VAL A 96 -5.98 -19.78 -12.77
CA VAL A 96 -6.95 -19.56 -11.70
C VAL A 96 -6.21 -19.25 -10.41
N ILE A 97 -6.57 -18.14 -9.78
CA ILE A 97 -6.03 -17.65 -8.51
C ILE A 97 -7.10 -17.81 -7.44
N GLY A 98 -6.75 -18.38 -6.29
CA GLY A 98 -7.66 -18.55 -5.17
C GLY A 98 -7.00 -19.19 -3.95
N ARG A 99 -7.72 -19.31 -2.84
CA ARG A 99 -7.17 -19.92 -1.61
C ARG A 99 -7.15 -21.45 -1.61
N HIS A 100 -7.88 -22.08 -2.52
CA HIS A 100 -7.95 -23.53 -2.59
C HIS A 100 -6.70 -24.12 -3.25
N PRO A 101 -6.15 -25.25 -2.78
CA PRO A 101 -4.96 -25.87 -3.36
C PRO A 101 -5.11 -26.28 -4.84
N ASP A 102 -6.34 -26.51 -5.31
CA ASP A 102 -6.62 -26.84 -6.72
C ASP A 102 -6.50 -25.64 -7.68
N CYS A 103 -6.21 -24.43 -7.18
CA CYS A 103 -5.95 -23.28 -8.04
C CYS A 103 -4.55 -23.39 -8.66
N ASN A 104 -4.38 -22.88 -9.88
CA ASN A 104 -3.06 -22.78 -10.50
C ASN A 104 -2.09 -21.98 -9.63
N PHE A 105 -2.61 -20.99 -8.91
CA PHE A 105 -1.88 -20.28 -7.89
C PHE A 105 -2.69 -20.18 -6.59
N GLN A 106 -2.19 -20.82 -5.53
CA GLN A 106 -2.81 -20.80 -4.21
C GLN A 106 -2.33 -19.58 -3.41
N ILE A 107 -3.29 -18.80 -2.89
CA ILE A 107 -3.03 -17.71 -1.96
C ILE A 107 -3.66 -18.06 -0.60
N ASN A 108 -2.84 -18.32 0.40
CA ASN A 108 -3.29 -18.66 1.74
C ASN A 108 -3.72 -17.41 2.53
N ASP A 109 -4.86 -16.83 2.15
CA ASP A 109 -5.45 -15.66 2.79
C ASP A 109 -6.99 -15.82 2.85
N ASP A 110 -7.59 -15.51 4.00
CA ASP A 110 -9.03 -15.68 4.23
C ASP A 110 -9.90 -14.68 3.46
N SER A 111 -9.33 -13.53 3.07
CA SER A 111 -9.98 -12.57 2.19
C SER A 111 -10.07 -13.05 0.73
N VAL A 112 -9.40 -14.16 0.40
CA VAL A 112 -9.38 -14.73 -0.94
C VAL A 112 -10.36 -15.89 -1.04
N SER A 113 -11.29 -15.84 -1.99
CA SER A 113 -12.23 -16.93 -2.27
C SER A 113 -11.51 -18.20 -2.76
N ARG A 114 -12.15 -19.37 -2.56
CA ARG A 114 -11.59 -20.69 -2.95
C ARG A 114 -11.08 -20.70 -4.39
N ARG A 115 -11.88 -20.16 -5.31
CA ARG A 115 -11.50 -19.74 -6.65
C ARG A 115 -11.95 -18.28 -6.76
N HIS A 116 -11.03 -17.35 -6.95
CA HIS A 116 -11.33 -15.93 -6.82
C HIS A 116 -11.37 -15.25 -8.18
N ALA A 117 -10.31 -15.39 -8.96
CA ALA A 117 -10.17 -14.77 -10.27
C ALA A 117 -9.49 -15.74 -11.22
N GLU A 118 -9.69 -15.51 -12.51
CA GLU A 118 -8.98 -16.20 -13.58
C GLU A 118 -8.35 -15.16 -14.50
N VAL A 119 -7.06 -15.31 -14.76
CA VAL A 119 -6.30 -14.47 -15.69
C VAL A 119 -5.91 -15.33 -16.88
N ALA A 120 -6.24 -14.88 -18.09
CA ALA A 120 -6.02 -15.63 -19.32
C ALA A 120 -5.14 -14.85 -20.31
N ASN A 121 -4.33 -15.60 -21.06
CA ASN A 121 -3.51 -15.13 -22.16
C ASN A 121 -3.96 -15.84 -23.43
N ASP A 122 -4.47 -15.08 -24.41
CA ASP A 122 -5.03 -15.62 -25.65
C ASP A 122 -3.97 -15.94 -26.72
N GLY A 123 -2.69 -15.72 -26.40
CA GLY A 123 -1.56 -15.93 -27.30
C GLY A 123 -1.38 -14.89 -28.41
N ASN A 124 -2.31 -13.93 -28.55
CA ASN A 124 -2.23 -12.82 -29.49
C ASN A 124 -1.78 -11.52 -28.82
N GLY A 125 -1.20 -11.62 -27.62
CA GLY A 125 -0.82 -10.48 -26.78
C GLY A 125 -1.98 -9.86 -26.00
N ASN A 126 -3.17 -10.47 -26.00
CA ASN A 126 -4.28 -10.02 -25.16
C ASN A 126 -4.32 -10.81 -23.86
N PHE A 127 -4.30 -10.06 -22.77
CA PHE A 127 -4.47 -10.60 -21.43
C PHE A 127 -5.80 -10.13 -20.87
N THR A 128 -6.52 -11.02 -20.21
CA THR A 128 -7.81 -10.71 -19.61
C THR A 128 -7.91 -11.26 -18.21
N VAL A 129 -8.70 -10.60 -17.38
CA VAL A 129 -9.06 -11.06 -16.05
C VAL A 129 -10.58 -11.10 -15.90
N LYS A 130 -11.07 -12.14 -15.24
CA LYS A 130 -12.47 -12.25 -14.81
C LYS A 130 -12.54 -12.65 -13.34
N ASP A 131 -13.52 -12.07 -12.66
CA ASP A 131 -13.92 -12.50 -11.33
C ASP A 131 -14.73 -13.80 -11.41
N LEU A 132 -14.50 -14.74 -10.50
CA LEU A 132 -15.17 -16.05 -10.45
C LEU A 132 -16.33 -16.09 -9.43
N GLY A 133 -16.97 -14.95 -9.16
CA GLY A 133 -18.02 -14.84 -8.15
C GLY A 133 -17.42 -14.77 -6.75
N SER A 134 -16.33 -14.02 -6.59
CA SER A 134 -15.63 -13.91 -5.32
C SER A 134 -16.41 -13.08 -4.31
N THR A 135 -16.27 -13.40 -3.02
CA THR A 135 -16.93 -12.66 -1.93
C THR A 135 -16.50 -11.19 -1.87
N ASN A 136 -15.21 -10.95 -2.09
CA ASN A 136 -14.56 -9.65 -1.90
C ASN A 136 -14.35 -8.87 -3.21
N GLY A 137 -14.71 -9.48 -4.35
CA GLY A 137 -14.55 -8.90 -5.67
C GLY A 137 -13.10 -8.82 -6.15
N THR A 138 -12.93 -9.00 -7.45
CA THR A 138 -11.67 -8.69 -8.13
C THR A 138 -11.65 -7.22 -8.54
N HIS A 139 -10.53 -6.53 -8.33
CA HIS A 139 -10.38 -5.12 -8.70
C HIS A 139 -9.16 -4.92 -9.59
N VAL A 140 -9.26 -4.03 -10.57
CA VAL A 140 -8.13 -3.62 -11.42
C VAL A 140 -7.99 -2.10 -11.37
N ASN A 141 -6.83 -1.61 -10.94
CA ASN A 141 -6.57 -0.20 -10.63
C ASN A 141 -7.64 0.38 -9.70
N ASP A 142 -7.89 -0.32 -8.59
CA ASP A 142 -8.90 -0.02 -7.56
C ASP A 142 -10.37 -0.06 -8.00
N ALA A 143 -10.66 -0.24 -9.29
CA ALA A 143 -12.02 -0.37 -9.79
C ALA A 143 -12.48 -1.85 -9.80
N PRO A 144 -13.63 -2.19 -9.18
CA PRO A 144 -14.15 -3.54 -9.21
C PRO A 144 -14.52 -3.97 -10.63
N ILE A 145 -14.20 -5.21 -11.00
CA ILE A 145 -14.60 -5.77 -12.29
C ILE A 145 -15.87 -6.62 -12.11
N ARG A 146 -16.85 -6.43 -13.01
CA ARG A 146 -18.10 -7.23 -13.03
C ARG A 146 -18.19 -8.15 -14.25
N ARG A 147 -17.27 -7.99 -15.19
CA ARG A 147 -17.18 -8.71 -16.46
C ARG A 147 -15.71 -8.90 -16.78
N LEU A 148 -15.44 -9.72 -17.80
CA LEU A 148 -14.12 -9.87 -18.39
C LEU A 148 -13.52 -8.49 -18.71
N ARG A 149 -12.29 -8.24 -18.25
CA ARG A 149 -11.56 -6.98 -18.47
C ARG A 149 -10.19 -7.27 -19.05
N SER A 150 -9.77 -6.51 -20.06
CA SER A 150 -8.41 -6.57 -20.58
C SER A 150 -7.40 -5.97 -19.59
N LEU A 151 -6.24 -6.59 -19.48
CA LEU A 151 -5.12 -6.12 -18.67
C LEU A 151 -4.06 -5.46 -19.55
N ALA A 152 -3.60 -4.28 -19.14
CA ALA A 152 -2.48 -3.57 -19.75
C ALA A 152 -1.23 -3.67 -18.87
N ASN A 153 -0.04 -3.59 -19.49
CA ASN A 153 1.22 -3.59 -18.75
C ASN A 153 1.23 -2.51 -17.66
N GLY A 154 1.57 -2.90 -16.43
CA GLY A 154 1.56 -2.05 -15.25
C GLY A 154 0.26 -2.03 -14.45
N ASP A 155 -0.82 -2.64 -14.96
CA ASP A 155 -2.10 -2.73 -14.23
C ASP A 155 -1.93 -3.41 -12.87
N ARG A 156 -2.63 -2.89 -11.86
CA ARG A 156 -2.64 -3.45 -10.51
C ARG A 156 -3.91 -4.25 -10.29
N LEU A 157 -3.76 -5.53 -9.97
CA LEU A 157 -4.84 -6.46 -9.70
C LEU A 157 -4.95 -6.69 -8.20
N ARG A 158 -6.11 -6.38 -7.59
CA ARG A 158 -6.38 -6.69 -6.18
C ARG A 158 -7.38 -7.83 -6.06
N ILE A 159 -6.99 -8.85 -5.30
CA ILE A 159 -7.74 -10.08 -5.03
C ILE A 159 -7.78 -10.26 -3.51
N GLY A 160 -8.92 -9.95 -2.88
CA GLY A 160 -8.96 -9.81 -1.42
C GLY A 160 -8.01 -8.69 -0.96
N THR A 161 -7.19 -8.96 0.05
CA THR A 161 -6.09 -8.09 0.52
C THR A 161 -4.86 -8.16 -0.37
N VAL A 162 -4.76 -9.13 -1.28
CA VAL A 162 -3.57 -9.34 -2.10
C VAL A 162 -3.54 -8.36 -3.26
N LEU A 163 -2.44 -7.62 -3.38
CA LEU A 163 -2.15 -6.71 -4.48
C LEU A 163 -1.08 -7.33 -5.38
N LEU A 164 -1.39 -7.42 -6.67
CA LEU A 164 -0.49 -7.91 -7.71
C LEU A 164 -0.30 -6.83 -8.77
N LYS A 165 0.85 -6.83 -9.45
CA LYS A 165 1.11 -6.00 -10.63
C LYS A 165 1.29 -6.88 -11.85
N PHE A 166 0.56 -6.56 -12.90
CA PHE A 166 0.66 -7.24 -14.18
C PHE A 166 1.77 -6.61 -15.03
N LEU A 167 2.70 -7.43 -15.53
CA LEU A 167 3.82 -6.99 -16.35
C LEU A 167 3.91 -7.81 -17.65
N THR A 168 4.17 -7.12 -18.76
CA THR A 168 4.33 -7.71 -20.12
C THR A 168 5.33 -6.91 -20.95
N GLY A 169 5.83 -7.52 -22.02
CA GLY A 169 6.57 -6.82 -23.08
C GLY A 169 8.09 -6.97 -23.01
N ASN A 170 8.78 -6.23 -23.88
CA ASN A 170 10.21 -6.47 -24.18
C ASN A 170 11.17 -6.09 -23.04
N ASP A 171 10.78 -5.15 -22.18
CA ASP A 171 11.58 -4.68 -21.04
C ASP A 171 11.08 -5.25 -19.71
N ILE A 172 10.41 -6.40 -19.74
CA ILE A 172 9.81 -7.03 -18.56
C ILE A 172 10.83 -7.25 -17.43
N GLU A 173 12.09 -7.53 -17.78
CA GLU A 173 13.15 -7.75 -16.80
C GLU A 173 13.60 -6.43 -16.15
N ALA A 174 13.73 -5.34 -16.90
CA ALA A 174 14.05 -4.03 -16.33
C ALA A 174 12.90 -3.48 -15.47
N ALA A 175 11.65 -3.61 -15.94
CA ALA A 175 10.46 -3.27 -15.16
C ALA A 175 10.36 -4.11 -13.89
N TYR A 176 10.66 -5.41 -13.98
CA TYR A 176 10.76 -6.28 -12.82
C TYR A 176 11.85 -5.83 -11.85
N HIS A 177 13.06 -5.54 -12.33
CA HIS A 177 14.15 -5.08 -11.47
C HIS A 177 13.80 -3.80 -10.72
N ASP A 178 13.21 -2.81 -11.40
CA ASP A 178 12.75 -1.56 -10.78
C ASP A 178 11.62 -1.81 -9.76
N ASP A 179 10.62 -2.64 -10.12
CA ASP A 179 9.53 -2.97 -9.21
C ASP A 179 10.02 -3.75 -7.99
N VAL A 180 10.91 -4.72 -8.18
CA VAL A 180 11.55 -5.45 -7.07
C VAL A 180 12.37 -4.50 -6.22
N TYR A 181 13.14 -3.58 -6.80
CA TYR A 181 13.85 -2.57 -6.03
C TYR A 181 12.88 -1.71 -5.20
N LYS A 182 11.76 -1.25 -5.79
CA LYS A 182 10.73 -0.52 -5.04
C LYS A 182 10.13 -1.35 -3.91
N LEU A 183 9.92 -2.65 -4.10
CA LEU A 183 9.50 -3.57 -3.03
C LEU A 183 10.54 -3.68 -1.91
N THR A 184 11.82 -3.46 -2.20
CA THR A 184 12.88 -3.51 -1.17
C THR A 184 12.84 -2.30 -0.23
N ILE A 185 12.35 -1.15 -0.67
CA ILE A 185 12.38 0.10 0.12
C ILE A 185 11.01 0.68 0.46
N SER A 186 9.95 0.27 -0.23
CA SER A 186 8.59 0.80 -0.07
C SER A 186 7.62 -0.22 0.50
N ASP A 187 6.60 0.23 1.23
CA ASP A 187 5.43 -0.55 1.60
C ASP A 187 4.48 -0.63 0.42
N ALA A 188 4.14 -1.84 0.00
CA ALA A 188 3.38 -2.06 -1.21
C ALA A 188 1.89 -1.69 -1.12
N LEU A 189 1.32 -1.63 0.09
CA LEU A 189 -0.07 -1.22 0.26
C LEU A 189 -0.19 0.31 0.20
N THR A 190 0.66 1.02 0.93
CA THR A 190 0.55 2.46 1.17
C THR A 190 1.49 3.31 0.32
N GLU A 191 2.43 2.68 -0.38
CA GLU A 191 3.48 3.31 -1.20
C GLU A 191 4.44 4.23 -0.41
N THR A 192 4.36 4.25 0.92
CA THR A 192 5.34 4.91 1.78
C THR A 192 6.63 4.11 1.80
N TYR A 193 7.70 4.63 2.42
CA TYR A 193 8.85 3.77 2.73
C TYR A 193 8.43 2.61 3.66
N ASN A 194 9.18 1.52 3.63
CA ASN A 194 8.97 0.39 4.54
C ASN A 194 9.79 0.55 5.83
N LYS A 195 9.46 -0.27 6.83
CA LYS A 195 10.15 -0.30 8.13
C LYS A 195 11.66 -0.43 8.00
N ARG A 196 12.15 -1.31 7.10
CA ARG A 196 13.59 -1.54 6.94
C ARG A 196 14.30 -0.25 6.51
N TYR A 197 13.80 0.39 5.46
CA TYR A 197 14.36 1.65 4.97
C TYR A 197 14.31 2.75 6.03
N LEU A 198 13.21 2.86 6.78
CA LEU A 198 13.09 3.79 7.89
C LEU A 198 14.18 3.60 8.95
N LEU A 199 14.41 2.35 9.39
CA LEU A 199 15.41 2.05 10.42
C LEU A 199 16.83 2.34 9.92
N ASP A 200 17.14 1.96 8.68
CA ASP A 200 18.44 2.26 8.06
C ASP A 200 18.67 3.77 7.88
N PHE A 201 17.61 4.54 7.63
CA PHE A 201 17.67 5.99 7.54
C PHE A 201 17.83 6.63 8.92
N LEU A 202 17.06 6.18 9.91
CA LEU A 202 17.12 6.66 11.29
C LEU A 202 18.51 6.50 11.89
N ASP A 203 19.12 5.32 11.72
CA ASP A 203 20.47 5.05 12.23
C ASP A 203 21.49 6.03 11.62
N ARG A 204 21.45 6.20 10.29
CA ARG A 204 22.30 7.16 9.58
C ARG A 204 22.09 8.60 10.04
N GLU A 205 20.86 9.03 10.27
CA GLU A 205 20.56 10.38 10.73
C GLU A 205 20.97 10.62 12.18
N ILE A 206 20.84 9.63 13.07
CA ILE A 206 21.37 9.70 14.44
C ILE A 206 22.89 9.89 14.42
N GLU A 207 23.61 9.16 13.58
CA GLU A 207 25.06 9.34 13.46
C GLU A 207 25.46 10.73 12.95
N LYS A 208 24.69 11.29 12.00
CA LYS A 208 24.91 12.66 11.50
C LYS A 208 24.60 13.69 12.57
N ALA A 209 23.45 13.58 13.23
CA ALA A 209 23.00 14.45 14.31
C ALA A 209 24.01 14.48 15.46
N ARG A 210 24.49 13.30 15.90
CA ARG A 210 25.51 13.16 16.95
C ARG A 210 26.82 13.84 16.57
N ARG A 211 27.33 13.62 15.35
CA ARG A 211 28.59 14.22 14.89
C ARG A 211 28.49 15.74 14.74
N ALA A 212 27.37 16.23 14.21
CA ALA A 212 27.16 17.64 13.96
C ALA A 212 26.58 18.41 15.16
N GLN A 213 26.27 17.72 16.27
CA GLN A 213 25.53 18.25 17.42
C GLN A 213 24.23 18.94 16.98
N ARG A 214 23.53 18.35 16.00
CA ARG A 214 22.27 18.85 15.45
C ARG A 214 21.10 18.08 16.06
N THR A 215 19.98 18.77 16.18
CA THR A 215 18.73 18.18 16.66
C THR A 215 18.00 17.47 15.53
N MET A 216 17.30 16.40 15.84
CA MET A 216 16.30 15.80 14.95
C MET A 216 15.13 15.29 15.78
N CYS A 217 14.00 14.98 15.14
CA CYS A 217 12.86 14.37 15.81
C CYS A 217 12.44 13.08 15.13
N PHE A 218 11.91 12.16 15.93
CA PHE A 218 11.24 10.95 15.49
C PHE A 218 9.77 11.02 15.91
N VAL A 219 8.87 10.68 15.01
CA VAL A 219 7.42 10.69 15.25
C VAL A 219 6.88 9.29 15.02
N MET A 220 6.21 8.72 16.02
CA MET A 220 5.40 7.51 15.89
C MET A 220 3.92 7.89 15.73
N ILE A 221 3.22 7.22 14.83
CA ILE A 221 1.85 7.55 14.42
C ILE A 221 1.05 6.25 14.38
N ASP A 222 -0.19 6.28 14.90
CA ASP A 222 -1.10 5.15 14.83
C ASP A 222 -2.53 5.60 14.51
N ILE A 223 -3.23 4.79 13.71
CA ILE A 223 -4.63 5.02 13.37
C ILE A 223 -5.54 4.57 14.52
N ASP A 224 -6.27 5.53 15.07
CA ASP A 224 -7.13 5.29 16.21
C ASP A 224 -8.25 4.29 15.90
N LYS A 225 -8.35 3.24 16.72
CA LYS A 225 -9.41 2.21 16.65
C LYS A 225 -9.45 1.47 15.30
N PHE A 226 -8.31 1.32 14.63
CA PHE A 226 -8.23 0.64 13.32
C PHE A 226 -8.76 -0.79 13.35
N LYS A 227 -8.52 -1.55 14.42
CA LYS A 227 -9.13 -2.88 14.60
C LYS A 227 -10.66 -2.84 14.57
N SER A 228 -11.29 -1.94 15.32
CA SER A 228 -12.76 -1.80 15.31
C SER A 228 -13.30 -1.40 13.95
N LEU A 229 -12.55 -0.58 13.21
CA LEU A 229 -12.87 -0.23 11.83
C LEU A 229 -12.85 -1.47 10.93
N ASN A 230 -11.81 -2.31 11.02
CA ASN A 230 -11.74 -3.58 10.28
C ASN A 230 -12.85 -4.55 10.68
N ASP A 231 -13.14 -4.67 11.97
CA ASP A 231 -14.20 -5.56 12.47
C ASP A 231 -15.60 -5.12 11.97
N THR A 232 -15.80 -3.81 11.76
CA THR A 232 -17.08 -3.24 11.33
C THR A 232 -17.26 -3.25 9.81
N TYR A 233 -16.21 -2.88 9.07
CA TYR A 233 -16.29 -2.62 7.63
C TYR A 233 -15.49 -3.61 6.77
N GLY A 234 -14.77 -4.54 7.40
CA GLY A 234 -13.93 -5.51 6.73
C GLY A 234 -12.55 -4.97 6.34
N HIS A 235 -11.60 -5.90 6.15
CA HIS A 235 -10.20 -5.58 5.84
C HIS A 235 -10.02 -4.79 4.54
N LEU A 236 -10.87 -4.98 3.54
CA LEU A 236 -10.78 -4.20 2.29
C LEU A 236 -10.99 -2.71 2.51
N VAL A 237 -11.89 -2.34 3.42
CA VAL A 237 -12.12 -0.93 3.80
C VAL A 237 -10.96 -0.44 4.65
N GLY A 238 -10.43 -1.27 5.55
CA GLY A 238 -9.20 -1.00 6.28
C GLY A 238 -8.03 -0.63 5.39
N ASP A 239 -7.79 -1.41 4.34
CA ASP A 239 -6.72 -1.17 3.36
C ASP A 239 -6.88 0.15 2.60
N LEU A 240 -8.12 0.54 2.30
CA LEU A 240 -8.42 1.83 1.69
C LEU A 240 -8.13 2.98 2.66
N VAL A 241 -8.49 2.81 3.94
CA VAL A 241 -8.21 3.78 5.00
C VAL A 241 -6.71 3.95 5.20
N LEU A 242 -5.94 2.85 5.25
CA LEU A 242 -4.48 2.89 5.36
C LEU A 242 -3.84 3.69 4.21
N ARG A 243 -4.26 3.41 2.97
CA ARG A 243 -3.79 4.12 1.78
C ARG A 243 -4.09 5.62 1.84
N GLU A 244 -5.32 5.96 2.20
CA GLU A 244 -5.74 7.36 2.25
C GLU A 244 -5.09 8.12 3.40
N VAL A 245 -4.90 7.50 4.58
CA VAL A 245 -4.14 8.07 5.69
C VAL A 245 -2.69 8.32 5.27
N ALA A 246 -2.04 7.33 4.67
CA ALA A 246 -0.68 7.47 4.16
C ALA A 246 -0.54 8.61 3.16
N ARG A 247 -1.45 8.69 2.17
CA ARG A 247 -1.47 9.77 1.18
C ARG A 247 -1.64 11.14 1.83
N ARG A 248 -2.54 11.26 2.81
CA ARG A 248 -2.77 12.51 3.56
C ARG A 248 -1.55 12.95 4.34
N ILE A 249 -0.91 12.04 5.08
CA ILE A 249 0.30 12.35 5.84
C ILE A 249 1.46 12.69 4.91
N ALA A 250 1.66 11.92 3.83
CA ALA A 250 2.72 12.16 2.85
C ALA A 250 2.66 13.57 2.25
N SER A 251 1.47 14.15 2.08
CA SER A 251 1.32 15.55 1.61
C SER A 251 1.87 16.61 2.57
N THR A 252 2.14 16.23 3.83
CA THR A 252 2.67 17.10 4.88
C THR A 252 4.18 16.95 5.12
N VAL A 253 4.78 15.92 4.50
CA VAL A 253 6.19 15.53 4.62
C VAL A 253 7.01 16.26 3.56
N ARG A 254 8.16 16.78 3.94
CA ARG A 254 9.05 17.56 3.07
C ARG A 254 10.14 16.69 2.45
N LYS A 255 10.79 17.23 1.41
CA LYS A 255 11.97 16.59 0.83
C LYS A 255 13.08 16.49 1.89
N GLY A 256 13.66 15.31 2.03
CA GLY A 256 14.72 15.02 3.03
C GLY A 256 14.20 14.42 4.33
N GLU A 257 12.89 14.44 4.57
CA GLU A 257 12.24 13.68 5.64
C GLU A 257 11.86 12.29 5.14
N VAL A 258 11.82 11.30 6.03
CA VAL A 258 11.41 9.92 5.68
C VAL A 258 10.11 9.59 6.40
N PHE A 259 9.07 9.30 5.61
CA PHE A 259 7.80 8.78 6.09
C PHE A 259 7.62 7.32 5.65
N ALA A 260 7.38 6.46 6.62
CA ALA A 260 7.30 5.03 6.40
C ALA A 260 6.16 4.38 7.17
N ARG A 261 5.67 3.25 6.66
CA ARG A 261 4.81 2.34 7.42
C ARG A 261 5.70 1.49 8.32
N TYR A 262 5.48 1.61 9.63
CA TYR A 262 6.26 0.90 10.64
C TYR A 262 5.77 -0.54 10.82
N GLY A 263 4.46 -0.77 10.73
CA GLY A 263 3.85 -2.10 10.78
C GLY A 263 2.35 -2.00 11.07
N GLY A 264 1.53 -2.93 10.56
CA GLY A 264 0.08 -2.89 10.78
C GLY A 264 -0.53 -1.54 10.37
N GLU A 265 -1.11 -0.82 11.33
CA GLU A 265 -1.67 0.52 11.23
C GLU A 265 -0.74 1.66 11.68
N GLU A 266 0.50 1.32 12.03
CA GLU A 266 1.50 2.25 12.54
C GLU A 266 2.36 2.81 11.42
N PHE A 267 2.63 4.10 11.51
CA PHE A 267 3.55 4.83 10.64
C PHE A 267 4.57 5.58 11.49
N ALA A 268 5.68 5.96 10.86
CA ALA A 268 6.70 6.74 11.51
C ALA A 268 7.33 7.76 10.56
N VAL A 269 7.82 8.85 11.14
CA VAL A 269 8.49 9.93 10.41
C VAL A 269 9.82 10.26 11.08
N VAL A 270 10.88 10.35 10.30
CA VAL A 270 12.16 10.93 10.71
C VAL A 270 12.24 12.36 10.17
N LEU A 271 12.47 13.32 11.07
CA LEU A 271 12.57 14.75 10.78
C LEU A 271 14.00 15.23 11.08
N PRO A 272 14.93 15.16 10.11
CA PRO A 272 16.29 15.67 10.29
C PRO A 272 16.27 17.18 10.57
N GLU A 273 17.23 17.64 11.37
CA GLU A 273 17.46 19.07 11.63
C GLU A 273 16.23 19.84 12.12
N THR A 274 15.29 19.12 12.75
CA THR A 274 14.01 19.65 13.18
C THR A 274 13.92 19.60 14.70
N PRO A 275 13.81 20.75 15.39
CA PRO A 275 13.59 20.80 16.82
C PRO A 275 12.16 20.40 17.18
N MET A 276 11.92 20.11 18.46
CA MET A 276 10.65 19.67 19.00
C MET A 276 9.47 20.55 18.56
N THR A 277 9.64 21.87 18.56
CA THR A 277 8.59 22.80 18.12
C THR A 277 8.13 22.56 16.68
N GLY A 278 9.08 22.40 15.75
CA GLY A 278 8.79 22.10 14.36
C GLY A 278 8.19 20.70 14.16
N ALA A 279 8.62 19.73 14.97
CA ALA A 279 8.08 18.37 14.94
C ALA A 279 6.64 18.31 15.44
N VAL A 280 6.30 19.06 16.50
CA VAL A 280 4.92 19.18 17.00
C VAL A 280 4.03 19.90 15.99
N GLU A 281 4.52 20.96 15.33
CA GLU A 281 3.79 21.61 14.24
C GLU A 281 3.51 20.65 13.06
N PHE A 282 4.50 19.83 12.69
CA PHE A 282 4.30 18.76 11.71
C PHE A 282 3.24 17.76 12.19
N ALA A 283 3.35 17.26 13.42
CA ALA A 283 2.45 16.25 13.97
C ALA A 283 1.00 16.75 14.05
N GLU A 284 0.78 17.98 14.51
CA GLU A 284 -0.55 18.59 14.54
C GLU A 284 -1.12 18.82 13.13
N ARG A 285 -0.27 19.21 12.17
CA ARG A 285 -0.69 19.34 10.76
C ARG A 285 -1.09 17.98 10.18
N ALA A 286 -0.30 16.94 10.40
CA ALA A 286 -0.62 15.58 9.94
C ALA A 286 -1.94 15.10 10.55
N ARG A 287 -2.13 15.28 11.87
CA ARG A 287 -3.37 14.98 12.58
C ARG A 287 -4.56 15.73 11.99
N ALA A 288 -4.42 17.04 11.79
CA ALA A 288 -5.48 17.88 11.24
C ALA A 288 -5.87 17.47 9.81
N VAL A 289 -4.91 17.19 8.93
CA VAL A 289 -5.18 16.77 7.54
C VAL A 289 -5.89 15.41 7.49
N VAL A 290 -5.53 14.48 8.38
CA VAL A 290 -6.25 13.20 8.48
C VAL A 290 -7.68 13.42 8.97
N CYS A 291 -7.90 14.29 9.96
CA CYS A 291 -9.24 14.56 10.51
C CYS A 291 -10.12 15.46 9.62
N ALA A 292 -9.54 16.22 8.69
CA ALA A 292 -10.23 17.31 7.99
C ALA A 292 -11.40 16.85 7.10
N SER A 293 -11.34 15.64 6.56
CA SER A 293 -12.42 15.09 5.74
C SER A 293 -12.76 13.66 6.13
N PRO A 294 -14.04 13.29 6.18
CA PRO A 294 -14.44 11.92 6.44
C PRO A 294 -13.91 11.01 5.34
N PHE A 295 -13.62 9.77 5.71
CA PHE A 295 -13.24 8.73 4.78
C PHE A 295 -14.52 8.17 4.17
N GLU A 296 -14.55 8.09 2.84
CA GLU A 296 -15.71 7.58 2.10
C GLU A 296 -15.39 6.20 1.56
N ALA A 297 -16.08 5.19 2.06
CA ALA A 297 -15.97 3.81 1.60
C ALA A 297 -17.37 3.20 1.51
N GLU A 298 -17.71 2.66 0.33
CA GLU A 298 -18.99 1.98 0.09
C GLU A 298 -20.24 2.81 0.43
N GLY A 299 -20.15 4.14 0.31
CA GLY A 299 -21.23 5.07 0.64
C GLY A 299 -21.35 5.44 2.12
N ASN A 300 -20.48 4.89 2.99
CA ASN A 300 -20.38 5.27 4.39
C ASN A 300 -19.34 6.38 4.58
N ARG A 301 -19.64 7.30 5.50
CA ARG A 301 -18.71 8.34 5.97
C ARG A 301 -18.17 7.97 7.33
N MET A 302 -16.86 7.80 7.42
CA MET A 302 -16.19 7.33 8.62
C MET A 302 -15.21 8.38 9.12
N PRO A 303 -15.36 8.90 10.35
CA PRO A 303 -14.32 9.69 10.96
C PRO A 303 -13.14 8.78 11.30
N VAL A 304 -11.96 9.12 10.81
CA VAL A 304 -10.70 8.47 11.17
C VAL A 304 -9.82 9.51 11.79
N THR A 305 -9.20 9.17 12.91
CA THR A 305 -8.26 10.03 13.63
C THR A 305 -6.94 9.28 13.82
N ILE A 306 -5.88 10.03 14.09
CA ILE A 306 -4.57 9.47 14.40
C ILE A 306 -4.07 10.05 15.72
N SER A 307 -3.35 9.23 16.48
CA SER A 307 -2.60 9.65 17.66
C SER A 307 -1.11 9.64 17.32
N LEU A 308 -0.34 10.56 17.91
CA LEU A 308 1.08 10.74 17.60
C LEU A 308 1.92 10.89 18.87
N GLY A 309 3.08 10.23 18.88
CA GLY A 309 4.13 10.41 19.88
C GLY A 309 5.38 10.97 19.22
N VAL A 310 5.93 12.06 19.75
CA VAL A 310 7.14 12.71 19.23
C VAL A 310 8.26 12.56 20.25
N MET A 311 9.47 12.27 19.78
CA MET A 311 10.66 12.29 20.61
C MET A 311 11.76 13.08 19.89
N GLU A 312 12.33 14.05 20.60
CA GLU A 312 13.48 14.83 20.11
C GLU A 312 14.78 14.13 20.47
N TYR A 313 15.67 14.01 19.49
CA TYR A 313 17.06 13.64 19.68
C TYR A 313 17.90 14.92 19.73
N SER A 314 18.23 15.35 20.94
CA SER A 314 18.99 16.56 21.26
C SER A 314 19.76 16.35 22.56
N THR A 315 20.65 17.25 22.97
CA THR A 315 21.29 17.20 24.29
C THR A 315 20.23 17.22 25.41
N PRO A 316 20.28 16.32 26.42
CA PRO A 316 21.35 15.39 26.75
C PRO A 316 21.23 13.98 26.12
N PHE A 317 20.27 13.74 25.24
CA PHE A 317 19.94 12.45 24.62
C PHE A 317 20.82 12.05 23.41
N LEU A 318 22.01 12.62 23.26
CA LEU A 318 22.91 12.35 22.12
C LEU A 318 23.62 10.97 22.18
N ASP A 319 23.36 10.19 23.22
CA ASP A 319 23.84 8.82 23.42
C ASP A 319 22.76 7.76 23.12
N LEU A 320 21.51 8.17 22.86
CA LEU A 320 20.43 7.23 22.57
C LEU A 320 20.69 6.46 21.28
N LYS A 321 20.36 5.17 21.30
CA LYS A 321 20.31 4.33 20.12
C LYS A 321 18.97 4.49 19.38
N PRO A 322 18.87 4.09 18.10
CA PRO A 322 17.61 4.10 17.37
C PRO A 322 16.46 3.44 18.14
N GLU A 323 16.71 2.30 18.79
CA GLU A 323 15.68 1.56 19.53
C GLU A 323 15.17 2.34 20.75
N ASP A 324 16.05 3.05 21.45
CA ASP A 324 15.67 3.88 22.61
C ASP A 324 14.79 5.06 22.18
N LEU A 325 15.13 5.69 21.05
CA LEU A 325 14.37 6.81 20.51
C LEU A 325 12.97 6.37 20.07
N ILE A 326 12.89 5.22 19.37
CA ILE A 326 11.62 4.61 18.95
C ILE A 326 10.77 4.26 20.19
N SER A 327 11.36 3.58 21.18
CA SER A 327 10.67 3.16 22.41
C SER A 327 10.08 4.36 23.18
N ARG A 328 10.82 5.47 23.25
CA ARG A 328 10.32 6.70 23.88
C ARG A 328 9.21 7.37 23.09
N ALA A 329 9.32 7.43 21.75
CA ALA A 329 8.25 7.96 20.90
C ALA A 329 6.98 7.08 20.98
N ASP A 330 7.14 5.77 21.07
CA ASP A 330 6.03 4.83 21.27
C ASP A 330 5.36 5.03 22.64
N ALA A 331 6.13 5.25 23.70
CA ALA A 331 5.57 5.59 25.02
C ALA A 331 4.74 6.88 24.96
N LYS A 332 5.18 7.90 24.21
CA LYS A 332 4.39 9.13 23.97
C LYS A 332 3.13 8.85 23.16
N LEU A 333 3.21 8.01 22.13
CA LEU A 333 2.03 7.59 21.37
C LEU A 333 1.03 6.86 22.27
N TYR A 334 1.51 6.01 23.17
CA TYR A 334 0.68 5.33 24.16
C TYR A 334 -0.01 6.34 25.10
N GLU A 335 0.72 7.34 25.63
CA GLU A 335 0.13 8.45 26.39
C GLU A 335 -0.95 9.21 25.60
N ALA A 336 -0.76 9.38 24.28
CA ALA A 336 -1.74 10.03 23.41
C ALA A 336 -3.03 9.20 23.34
N LYS A 337 -2.90 7.88 23.17
CA LYS A 337 -4.02 6.93 23.14
C LYS A 337 -4.79 6.91 24.47
N ASP A 338 -4.10 6.95 25.60
CA ASP A 338 -4.70 6.96 26.94
C ASP A 338 -5.36 8.31 27.29
N SER A 339 -4.85 9.41 26.74
CA SER A 339 -5.44 10.75 26.96
C SER A 339 -6.68 11.06 26.11
N GLY A 340 -7.26 10.04 25.46
CA GLY A 340 -8.49 10.16 24.68
C GLY A 340 -8.31 10.08 23.17
N ARG A 341 -7.09 9.78 22.68
CA ARG A 341 -6.74 9.68 21.24
C ARG A 341 -6.85 11.01 20.49
N ASN A 342 -6.61 11.01 19.18
CA ASN A 342 -6.66 12.20 18.33
C ASN A 342 -5.85 13.38 18.89
N CYS A 343 -4.63 13.11 19.36
CA CYS A 343 -3.76 14.12 19.93
C CYS A 343 -2.28 13.78 19.74
N VAL A 344 -1.43 14.76 20.02
CA VAL A 344 0.03 14.65 19.99
C VAL A 344 0.57 14.66 21.42
N LYS A 345 1.53 13.79 21.73
CA LYS A 345 2.33 13.81 22.97
C LYS A 345 3.81 13.83 22.65
N TYR A 346 4.60 14.46 23.50
CA TYR A 346 6.02 14.66 23.30
C TYR A 346 6.80 14.77 24.62
#